data_AF-A0A960K2I1-F1
#
_entry.id   AF-A0A960K2I1-F1
#
_cell.length_a   1.000
_cell.length_b   1.000
_cell.length_c   1.000
_cell.angle_alpha   90.00
_cell.angle_beta   90.00
_cell.angle_gamma   90.00
#
_symmetry.space_group_name_H-M   'P 1'
#
loop_
_entity.id
_entity.type
_entity.pdbx_description
1 polymer ?
#
loop_
_entity_poly.entity_id
_entity_poly.type
_entity_poly.pdbx_seq_one_letter_code
_entity_poly.pdbx_strand_id
1 'polypeptide(L)'
;GGFGTMDEIFETLTLIQTGKIDGFPLVLMGSDYWGPVLEFMSTKMVEAGTISAVDPERIHVTDSPESAARFIVSQVRDRFGLEVEDLVRKKRLRPRWYLGERATVPVDPVSADPSATAEPST
;
A
#
# COMPACT_ATOMS: atom_id res chain seq x y z
N GLY A 1 -9.92 -4.22 10.16
CA GLY A 1 -10.68 -3.01 9.77
C GLY A 1 -12.10 -3.11 10.29
N GLY A 2 -13.00 -2.24 9.85
CA GLY A 2 -14.45 -2.33 10.12
C GLY A 2 -15.24 -2.39 8.81
N PHE A 3 -16.54 -2.05 8.85
CA PHE A 3 -17.38 -2.06 7.65
C PHE A 3 -16.89 -1.11 6.54
N GLY A 4 -16.45 0.11 6.89
CA GLY A 4 -15.93 1.05 5.88
C GLY A 4 -14.68 0.53 5.16
N THR A 5 -13.75 -0.08 5.89
CA THR A 5 -12.57 -0.73 5.28
C THR A 5 -12.97 -1.87 4.35
N MET A 6 -14.00 -2.63 4.73
CA MET A 6 -14.50 -3.73 3.93
C MET A 6 -15.17 -3.23 2.64
N ASP A 7 -15.94 -2.16 2.72
CA ASP A 7 -16.53 -1.47 1.58
C ASP A 7 -15.46 -1.03 0.57
N GLU A 8 -14.43 -0.32 1.04
CA GLU A 8 -13.30 0.11 0.19
C GLU A 8 -12.58 -1.07 -0.47
N ILE A 9 -12.40 -2.19 0.25
CA ILE A 9 -11.76 -3.39 -0.29
C ILE A 9 -12.61 -4.00 -1.40
N PHE A 10 -13.90 -4.20 -1.18
CA PHE A 10 -14.79 -4.81 -2.18
C PHE A 10 -15.04 -3.88 -3.37
N GLU A 11 -15.09 -2.56 -3.17
CA GLU A 11 -15.11 -1.59 -4.25
C GLU A 11 -13.83 -1.70 -5.11
N THR A 12 -12.66 -1.69 -4.46
CA THR A 12 -11.37 -1.82 -5.15
C THR A 12 -11.29 -3.12 -5.95
N LEU A 13 -11.70 -4.24 -5.34
CA LEU A 13 -11.75 -5.54 -6.01
C LEU A 13 -12.68 -5.53 -7.22
N THR A 14 -13.85 -4.89 -7.11
CA THR A 14 -14.79 -4.74 -8.22
C THR A 14 -14.18 -3.92 -9.36
N LEU A 15 -13.45 -2.85 -9.04
CA LEU A 15 -12.75 -2.03 -10.05
C LEU A 15 -11.64 -2.82 -10.75
N ILE A 16 -10.92 -3.67 -10.01
CA ILE A 16 -9.88 -4.53 -10.59
C ILE A 16 -10.52 -5.62 -11.47
N GLN A 17 -11.55 -6.29 -10.98
CA GLN A 17 -12.27 -7.37 -11.68
C GLN A 17 -12.88 -6.87 -13.00
N THR A 18 -13.45 -5.67 -12.99
CA THR A 18 -14.04 -5.05 -14.19
C THR A 18 -13.01 -4.36 -15.09
N GLY A 19 -11.72 -4.36 -14.72
CA GLY A 19 -10.64 -3.73 -15.47
C GLY A 19 -10.73 -2.20 -15.51
N LYS A 20 -11.50 -1.59 -14.61
CA LYS A 20 -11.56 -0.11 -14.47
C LYS A 20 -10.26 0.45 -13.91
N ILE A 21 -9.61 -0.32 -13.05
CA ILE A 21 -8.22 -0.10 -12.65
C ILE A 21 -7.43 -1.38 -12.95
N ASP A 22 -6.26 -1.23 -13.58
CA ASP A 22 -5.42 -2.36 -13.97
C ASP A 22 -4.03 -2.23 -13.33
N GLY A 23 -3.49 -3.33 -12.83
CA GLY A 23 -2.22 -3.37 -12.13
C GLY A 23 -2.19 -2.59 -10.81
N PHE A 24 -3.33 -2.43 -10.14
CA PHE A 24 -3.40 -1.78 -8.82
C PHE A 24 -3.03 -2.78 -7.71
N PRO A 25 -1.94 -2.55 -6.94
CA PRO A 25 -1.56 -3.46 -5.86
C PRO A 25 -2.49 -3.30 -4.66
N LEU A 26 -3.20 -4.38 -4.27
CA LEU A 26 -4.04 -4.43 -3.08
C LEU A 26 -3.36 -5.27 -2.00
N VAL A 27 -3.00 -4.62 -0.88
CA VAL A 27 -2.36 -5.28 0.26
C VAL A 27 -3.23 -5.19 1.51
N LEU A 28 -3.45 -6.31 2.18
CA LEU A 28 -4.15 -6.38 3.46
C LEU A 28 -3.18 -6.78 4.58
N MET A 29 -3.21 -6.04 5.68
CA MET A 29 -2.38 -6.30 6.87
C MET A 29 -3.16 -7.12 7.89
N GLY A 30 -2.51 -8.13 8.50
CA GLY A 30 -3.11 -9.00 9.51
C GLY A 30 -3.65 -10.29 8.91
N SER A 31 -2.77 -11.27 8.71
CA SER A 31 -3.10 -12.54 8.06
C SER A 31 -4.20 -13.32 8.80
N ASP A 32 -4.14 -13.39 10.12
CA ASP A 32 -5.16 -14.05 10.95
C ASP A 32 -6.55 -13.40 10.80
N TYR A 33 -6.61 -12.08 10.65
CA TYR A 33 -7.87 -11.35 10.53
C TYR A 33 -8.51 -11.52 9.15
N TRP A 34 -7.71 -11.45 8.08
CA TRP A 34 -8.21 -11.52 6.69
C TRP A 34 -8.29 -12.94 6.13
N GLY A 35 -7.60 -13.92 6.73
CA GLY A 35 -7.59 -15.31 6.32
C GLY A 35 -8.99 -15.91 6.11
N PRO A 36 -9.91 -15.81 7.10
CA PRO A 36 -11.28 -16.33 6.94
C PRO A 36 -12.08 -15.67 5.80
N VAL A 37 -11.82 -14.38 5.53
CA VAL A 37 -12.48 -13.66 4.43
C VAL A 37 -11.98 -14.17 3.08
N LEU A 38 -10.66 -14.37 2.95
CA LEU A 38 -10.07 -14.91 1.72
C LEU A 38 -10.44 -16.37 1.49
N GLU A 39 -10.57 -17.16 2.55
CA GLU A 39 -11.09 -18.52 2.45
C GLU A 39 -12.53 -18.51 1.95
N PHE A 40 -13.40 -17.64 2.48
CA PHE A 40 -14.77 -17.48 1.99
C PHE A 40 -14.82 -17.08 0.50
N MET A 41 -13.95 -16.15 0.07
CA MET A 41 -13.86 -15.76 -1.34
C MET A 41 -13.43 -16.93 -2.22
N SER A 42 -12.32 -17.59 -1.85
CA SER A 42 -11.68 -18.66 -2.64
C SER A 42 -12.51 -19.95 -2.68
N THR A 43 -13.38 -20.16 -1.69
CA THR A 43 -14.29 -21.31 -1.64
C THR A 43 -15.68 -20.92 -2.12
N LYS A 44 -16.45 -20.17 -1.31
CA LYS A 44 -17.88 -19.96 -1.54
C LYS A 44 -18.19 -19.06 -2.71
N MET A 45 -17.48 -17.96 -2.89
CA MET A 45 -17.76 -17.04 -4.00
C MET A 45 -17.31 -17.63 -5.34
N VAL A 46 -16.17 -18.32 -5.36
CA VAL A 46 -15.71 -19.07 -6.54
C VAL A 46 -16.63 -20.24 -6.86
N GLU A 47 -17.02 -21.07 -5.88
CA GLU A 47 -17.98 -22.18 -6.05
C GLU A 47 -19.34 -21.69 -6.58
N ALA A 48 -19.81 -20.54 -6.10
CA ALA A 48 -21.06 -19.92 -6.54
C ALA A 48 -20.94 -19.24 -7.92
N GLY A 49 -19.74 -19.14 -8.49
CA GLY A 49 -19.48 -18.48 -9.76
C GLY A 49 -19.68 -16.96 -9.74
N THR A 50 -19.63 -16.32 -8.56
CA THR A 50 -19.79 -14.86 -8.43
C THR A 50 -18.49 -14.10 -8.66
N ILE A 51 -17.34 -14.78 -8.48
CA ILE A 51 -16.00 -14.30 -8.85
C ILE A 51 -15.24 -15.42 -9.57
N SER A 52 -14.19 -15.08 -10.28
CA SER A 52 -13.28 -16.04 -10.91
C SER A 52 -12.24 -16.56 -9.92
N ALA A 53 -11.67 -17.74 -10.20
CA ALA A 53 -10.65 -18.34 -9.34
C ALA A 53 -9.37 -17.48 -9.18
N VAL A 54 -9.10 -16.58 -10.13
CA VAL A 54 -7.94 -15.68 -10.10
C VAL A 54 -8.19 -14.40 -9.32
N ASP A 55 -9.45 -14.06 -9.00
CA ASP A 55 -9.76 -12.80 -8.32
C ASP A 55 -9.19 -12.73 -6.89
N PRO A 56 -9.27 -13.78 -6.05
CA PRO A 56 -8.63 -13.78 -4.75
C PRO A 56 -7.09 -13.65 -4.81
N GLU A 57 -6.46 -14.15 -5.90
CA GLU A 57 -5.00 -14.10 -6.09
C GLU A 57 -4.48 -12.67 -6.28
N ARG A 58 -5.37 -11.71 -6.60
CA ARG A 58 -5.02 -10.29 -6.74
C ARG A 58 -4.76 -9.60 -5.40
N ILE A 59 -5.05 -10.26 -4.28
CA ILE A 59 -4.90 -9.73 -2.93
C ILE A 59 -3.60 -10.26 -2.32
N HIS A 60 -2.72 -9.35 -1.91
CA HIS A 60 -1.54 -9.72 -1.13
C HIS A 60 -1.81 -9.54 0.37
N VAL A 61 -1.53 -10.57 1.17
CA VAL A 61 -1.68 -10.48 2.63
C VAL A 61 -0.34 -10.66 3.30
N THR A 62 -0.05 -9.81 4.28
CA THR A 62 1.20 -9.86 5.03
C THR A 62 1.06 -9.22 6.40
N ASP A 63 1.93 -9.63 7.33
CA ASP A 63 2.04 -9.02 8.66
C ASP A 63 3.25 -8.08 8.78
N SER A 64 4.08 -7.99 7.73
CA SER A 64 5.26 -7.11 7.70
C SER A 64 5.00 -5.88 6.84
N PRO A 65 5.02 -4.67 7.43
CA PRO A 65 4.96 -3.42 6.67
C PRO A 65 6.06 -3.32 5.61
N GLU A 66 7.25 -3.86 5.88
CA GLU A 66 8.36 -3.89 4.93
C GLU A 66 8.05 -4.80 3.74
N SER A 67 7.41 -5.95 3.97
CA SER A 67 6.95 -6.84 2.90
C SER A 67 5.87 -6.19 2.05
N ALA A 68 4.89 -5.53 2.69
CA ALA A 68 3.85 -4.78 2.00
C ALA A 68 4.45 -3.68 1.09
N ALA A 69 5.38 -2.88 1.63
CA ALA A 69 6.05 -1.83 0.88
C ALA A 69 6.85 -2.39 -0.31
N ARG A 70 7.61 -3.47 -0.11
CA ARG A 70 8.35 -4.14 -1.19
C ARG A 70 7.42 -4.65 -2.28
N PHE A 71 6.30 -5.27 -1.92
CA PHE A 71 5.31 -5.75 -2.88
C PHE A 71 4.71 -4.59 -3.69
N ILE A 72 4.31 -3.50 -3.04
CA ILE A 72 3.76 -2.33 -3.75
C ILE A 72 4.80 -1.76 -4.71
N VAL A 73 6.05 -1.59 -4.26
CA VAL A 73 7.13 -1.06 -5.10
C VAL A 73 7.42 -1.97 -6.29
N SER A 74 7.47 -3.30 -6.10
CA SER A 74 7.73 -4.22 -7.21
C SER A 74 6.60 -4.17 -8.24
N GLN A 75 5.34 -4.21 -7.81
CA GLN A 75 4.19 -4.11 -8.72
C GLN A 75 4.19 -2.79 -9.49
N VAL A 76 4.50 -1.68 -8.81
CA VAL A 76 4.54 -0.37 -9.46
C VAL A 76 5.69 -0.27 -10.47
N ARG A 77 6.87 -0.80 -10.14
CA ARG A 77 8.01 -0.83 -11.07
C ARG A 77 7.69 -1.70 -12.28
N ASP A 78 7.25 -2.93 -12.06
CA ASP A 78 7.01 -3.91 -13.13
C ASP A 78 5.91 -3.45 -14.09
N ARG A 79 4.89 -2.75 -13.56
CA ARG A 79 3.74 -2.31 -14.35
C ARG A 79 3.90 -0.93 -14.98
N PHE A 80 4.44 0.03 -14.24
CA PHE A 80 4.48 1.43 -14.65
C PHE A 80 5.89 1.92 -15.02
N GLY A 81 6.92 1.08 -14.84
CA GLY A 81 8.31 1.46 -15.10
C GLY A 81 8.79 2.60 -14.20
N LEU A 82 8.14 2.80 -13.06
CA LEU A 82 8.48 3.87 -12.13
C LEU A 82 9.53 3.37 -11.15
N GLU A 83 10.71 3.99 -11.19
CA GLU A 83 11.69 3.83 -10.11
C GLU A 83 11.26 4.67 -8.90
N VAL A 84 11.47 4.14 -7.70
CA VAL A 84 11.13 4.85 -6.44
C VAL A 84 11.89 6.18 -6.37
N GLU A 85 13.12 6.19 -6.90
CA GLU A 85 13.97 7.35 -7.04
C GLU A 85 13.31 8.46 -7.87
N ASP A 86 12.55 8.13 -8.91
CA ASP A 86 11.85 9.11 -9.74
C ASP A 86 10.66 9.74 -9.00
N LEU A 87 9.97 8.96 -8.16
CA LEU A 87 8.89 9.47 -7.30
C LEU A 87 9.43 10.39 -6.20
N VAL A 88 10.53 10.01 -5.57
CA VAL A 88 11.21 10.83 -4.55
C VAL A 88 11.77 12.10 -5.17
N ARG A 89 12.38 12.03 -6.37
CA ARG A 89 12.86 13.20 -7.12
C ARG A 89 11.72 14.14 -7.51
N LYS A 90 10.57 13.63 -7.97
CA LYS A 90 9.39 14.46 -8.30
C LYS A 90 8.80 15.17 -7.07
N LYS A 91 8.85 14.55 -5.89
CA LYS A 91 8.41 15.17 -4.63
C LYS A 91 9.32 16.28 -4.12
N ARG A 92 10.52 16.44 -4.67
CA ARG A 92 11.42 17.56 -4.38
C ARG A 92 10.92 18.83 -5.10
N LEU A 93 9.70 19.24 -4.77
CA LEU A 93 9.11 20.49 -5.22
C LEU A 93 10.01 21.63 -4.73
N ARG A 94 10.39 22.52 -5.65
CA ARG A 94 11.13 23.73 -5.28
C ARG A 94 10.20 24.62 -4.45
N PRO A 95 10.66 25.15 -3.31
CA PRO A 95 9.86 26.07 -2.49
C PRO A 95 9.36 27.21 -3.37
N ARG A 96 8.06 27.43 -3.38
CA ARG A 96 7.47 28.55 -4.15
C ARG A 96 7.42 29.77 -3.24
N TRP A 97 8.37 30.67 -3.42
CA TRP A 97 8.51 31.90 -2.61
C TRP A 97 7.21 32.71 -2.49
N TYR A 98 6.37 32.70 -3.53
CA TYR A 98 5.09 33.42 -3.56
C TYR A 98 3.96 32.74 -2.78
N LEU A 99 4.13 31.48 -2.36
CA LEU A 99 3.25 30.76 -1.42
C LEU A 99 3.75 30.85 0.03
N GLY A 100 4.86 31.55 0.29
CA GLY A 100 5.46 31.64 1.62
C GLY A 100 6.22 30.39 2.07
N GLU A 101 6.41 29.39 1.19
CA GLU A 101 7.22 28.21 1.47
C GLU A 101 8.70 28.60 1.59
N ARG A 102 9.29 28.36 2.76
CA ARG A 102 10.74 28.53 2.99
C ARG A 102 11.46 27.25 2.58
N ALA A 103 12.68 27.38 2.05
CA ALA A 103 13.52 26.22 1.78
C ALA A 103 13.76 25.47 3.10
N THR A 104 13.22 24.26 3.20
CA THR A 104 13.55 23.35 4.30
C THR A 104 14.94 22.77 4.06
N VAL A 105 15.73 22.68 5.12
CA VAL A 105 17.03 22.01 5.08
C VAL A 105 16.77 20.53 4.76
N PRO A 106 17.46 19.92 3.78
CA PRO A 106 17.30 18.50 3.50
C PRO A 106 17.66 17.69 4.75
N VAL A 107 16.73 16.88 5.23
CA VAL A 107 17.02 15.87 6.26
C VAL A 107 17.44 14.62 5.53
N ASP A 108 18.69 14.19 5.72
CA ASP A 108 19.18 12.93 5.16
C ASP A 108 18.46 11.77 5.86
N PRO A 109 17.77 10.88 5.11
CA PRO A 109 17.00 9.78 5.71
C PRO A 109 17.90 8.70 6.35
N VAL A 110 19.22 8.76 6.15
CA VAL A 110 20.20 7.79 6.67
C VAL A 110 20.93 8.32 7.92
N SER A 111 20.75 9.59 8.30
CA SER A 111 21.44 10.20 9.45
C SER A 111 20.57 10.33 10.71
N ALA A 112 19.40 9.68 10.75
CA ALA A 112 18.62 9.61 11.98
C ALA A 112 19.36 8.71 12.99
N ASP A 113 20.17 9.34 13.83
CA ASP A 113 20.87 8.72 14.94
C ASP A 113 19.85 8.07 15.90
N PRO A 114 19.88 6.74 16.11
CA PRO A 114 18.95 6.06 16.99
C PRO A 114 19.17 6.36 18.48
N SER A 115 20.15 7.18 18.87
CA SER A 115 20.48 7.41 20.29
C SER A 115 19.74 8.58 20.97
N ALA A 116 18.76 9.23 20.33
CA ALA A 116 18.12 10.43 20.88
C ALA A 116 16.72 10.18 21.48
N THR A 117 16.58 9.17 22.35
CA THR A 117 15.55 9.15 23.41
C THR A 117 16.13 8.50 24.65
N ALA A 118 16.84 9.30 25.45
CA ALA A 118 17.02 9.07 26.88
C ALA A 118 16.35 10.26 27.60
N GLU A 119 15.54 9.95 28.60
CA GLU A 119 14.75 10.89 29.39
C GLU A 119 15.60 11.98 30.10
N PRO A 120 14.93 12.94 30.76
CA PRO A 120 15.12 12.90 32.20
C PRO A 120 13.82 12.98 32.99
N SER A 121 13.79 12.10 33.99
CA SER A 121 13.14 12.20 35.29
C SER A 121 12.80 13.62 35.78
N THR A 122 11.54 13.78 36.22
CA THR A 122 11.18 14.32 37.54
C THR A 122 9.89 13.65 38.00
#